data_AF-A0A383VD93-F1
#
_entry.id   AF-A0A383VD93-F1
#
_cell.length_a   1.000
_cell.length_b   1.000
_cell.length_c   1.000
_cell.angle_alpha   90.00
_cell.angle_beta   90.00
_cell.angle_gamma   90.00
#
_symmetry.space_group_name_H-M   'P 1'
#
loop_
_entity.id
_entity.type
_entity.pdbx_description
1 polymer ?
#
loop_
_entity_poly.entity_id
_entity_poly.type
_entity_poly.pdbx_seq_one_letter_code
_entity_poly.pdbx_strand_id
1 'polypeptide(L)'
;MQKLVQQCRLLGDRQEFRKVMNLRSIDVIATRLWFDKLVPTRYPANVLSGFETTAGATFFNLNNLQDEYRDAPGSVITADFYGANELLPLTDEEVVARVKSHLEVCERGFKGATVVDSAVLRFPKAVTHFSPGSYASRPFQATSIPNCFLAGDWVKGVSHGANGLSQERAYVTGLTAANLVVDHCGQGSKAVVLDVEPDEPHIAAAKQANQAVRGVLDSLGLKSPLL
;
A
#
# COMPACT_ATOMS: atom_id res chain seq x y z
N MET A 1 -4.61 15.73 1.70
CA MET A 1 -5.66 16.29 0.81
C MET A 1 -6.92 16.75 1.55
N GLN A 2 -7.62 15.90 2.31
CA GLN A 2 -8.92 16.26 2.95
C GLN A 2 -8.86 17.56 3.78
N LYS A 3 -7.80 17.75 4.59
CA LYS A 3 -7.56 19.00 5.33
C LYS A 3 -7.49 20.23 4.41
N LEU A 4 -6.81 20.12 3.25
CA LEU A 4 -6.71 21.21 2.27
C LEU A 4 -8.09 21.55 1.68
N VAL A 5 -8.91 20.55 1.37
CA VAL A 5 -10.27 20.77 0.85
C VAL A 5 -11.15 21.49 1.88
N GLN A 6 -11.02 21.14 3.16
CA GLN A 6 -11.75 21.81 4.26
C GLN A 6 -11.30 23.26 4.47
N GLN A 7 -10.01 23.54 4.30
CA GLN A 7 -9.42 24.85 4.58
C GLN A 7 -9.41 25.80 3.37
N CYS A 8 -9.58 25.29 2.15
CA CYS A 8 -9.51 26.08 0.92
C CYS A 8 -10.86 26.09 0.18
N ARG A 9 -11.53 27.25 0.19
CA ARG A 9 -12.83 27.43 -0.46
C ARG A 9 -12.82 27.07 -1.95
N LEU A 10 -11.75 27.46 -2.66
CA LEU A 10 -11.55 27.18 -4.08
C LEU A 10 -11.53 25.67 -4.41
N LEU A 11 -11.03 24.84 -3.49
CA LEU A 11 -11.07 23.39 -3.61
C LEU A 11 -12.45 22.85 -3.18
N GLY A 12 -13.01 23.39 -2.10
CA GLY A 12 -14.33 22.99 -1.57
C GLY A 12 -15.50 23.21 -2.54
N ASP A 13 -15.44 24.20 -3.42
CA ASP A 13 -16.51 24.48 -4.40
C ASP A 13 -16.55 23.46 -5.57
N ARG A 14 -15.50 22.66 -5.74
CA ARG A 14 -15.33 21.75 -6.87
C ARG A 14 -15.67 20.30 -6.50
N GLN A 15 -16.47 19.63 -7.33
CA GLN A 15 -17.00 18.30 -7.01
C GLN A 15 -15.89 17.24 -6.91
N GLU A 16 -14.90 17.29 -7.80
CA GLU A 16 -13.78 16.34 -7.83
C GLU A 16 -12.93 16.36 -6.54
N PHE A 17 -12.80 17.53 -5.91
CA PHE A 17 -12.10 17.66 -4.63
C PHE A 17 -12.99 17.31 -3.44
N ARG A 18 -14.29 17.65 -3.46
CA ARG A 18 -15.25 17.22 -2.42
C ARG A 18 -15.37 15.71 -2.33
N LYS A 19 -15.33 15.00 -3.47
CA LYS A 19 -15.38 13.53 -3.51
C LYS A 19 -14.27 12.87 -2.69
N VAL A 20 -13.12 13.52 -2.53
CA VAL A 20 -12.00 13.05 -1.71
C VAL A 20 -12.38 12.88 -0.23
N MET A 21 -13.40 13.58 0.25
CA MET A 21 -13.91 13.44 1.61
C MET A 21 -14.50 12.05 1.89
N ASN A 22 -14.87 11.29 0.84
CA ASN A 22 -15.37 9.92 0.97
C ASN A 22 -14.24 8.86 0.98
N LEU A 23 -12.98 9.27 0.76
CA LEU A 23 -11.85 8.35 0.81
C LEU A 23 -11.49 8.04 2.26
N ARG A 24 -11.21 6.76 2.51
CA ARG A 24 -10.75 6.26 3.81
C ARG A 24 -9.26 5.98 3.74
N SER A 25 -8.65 5.89 4.92
CA SER A 25 -7.27 5.47 5.09
C SER A 25 -7.21 4.30 6.06
N ILE A 26 -6.11 3.58 6.04
CA ILE A 26 -5.80 2.47 6.94
C ILE A 26 -4.75 2.96 7.94
N ASP A 27 -4.91 2.56 9.20
CA ASP A 27 -3.95 2.82 10.27
C ASP A 27 -2.82 1.77 10.23
N VAL A 28 -1.60 2.23 10.47
CA VAL A 28 -0.39 1.41 10.42
C VAL A 28 0.41 1.56 11.70
N ILE A 29 0.96 0.46 12.21
CA ILE A 29 2.00 0.47 13.23
C ILE A 29 3.24 -0.19 12.63
N ALA A 30 4.37 0.50 12.66
CA ALA A 30 5.66 -0.06 12.28
C ALA A 30 6.49 -0.30 13.54
N THR A 31 7.19 -1.42 13.59
CA THR A 31 8.03 -1.79 14.73
C THR A 31 9.43 -2.14 14.26
N ARG A 32 10.43 -1.88 15.09
CA ARG A 32 11.78 -2.43 14.94
C ARG A 32 12.20 -3.05 16.26
N LEU A 33 12.62 -4.31 16.22
CA LEU A 33 12.97 -5.11 17.38
C LEU A 33 14.40 -5.60 17.20
N TRP A 34 15.25 -5.34 18.19
CA TRP A 34 16.59 -5.90 18.29
C TRP A 34 16.56 -7.06 19.28
N PHE A 35 17.08 -8.20 18.85
CA PHE A 35 17.14 -9.40 19.68
C PHE A 35 18.54 -9.63 20.26
N ASP A 36 18.60 -10.37 21.36
CA ASP A 36 19.83 -10.78 22.06
C ASP A 36 20.70 -11.76 21.27
N LYS A 37 20.12 -12.45 20.30
CA LYS A 37 20.81 -13.45 19.47
C LYS A 37 20.39 -13.36 18.01
N LEU A 38 21.26 -13.84 17.13
CA LEU A 38 20.92 -14.07 15.73
C LEU A 38 19.97 -15.26 15.61
N VAL A 39 18.86 -15.04 14.92
CA VAL A 39 17.87 -16.05 14.59
C VAL A 39 17.76 -16.12 13.06
N PRO A 40 18.20 -17.22 12.43
CA PRO A 40 18.04 -17.38 10.99
C PRO A 40 16.55 -17.55 10.65
N THR A 41 16.08 -16.82 9.65
CA THR A 41 14.72 -16.93 9.09
C THR A 41 14.78 -17.67 7.76
N ARG A 42 13.75 -18.46 7.42
CA ARG A 42 13.73 -19.19 6.13
C ARG A 42 13.78 -18.24 4.94
N TYR A 43 13.03 -17.15 5.04
CA TYR A 43 13.01 -16.07 4.07
C TYR A 43 13.30 -14.75 4.78
N PRO A 44 13.88 -13.76 4.08
CA PRO A 44 14.15 -12.45 4.67
C PRO A 44 12.88 -11.62 4.89
N ALA A 45 11.75 -12.02 4.28
CA ALA A 45 10.46 -11.37 4.45
C ALA A 45 9.35 -12.43 4.50
N ASN A 46 8.33 -12.21 5.34
CA ASN A 46 7.15 -13.08 5.40
C ASN A 46 5.93 -12.33 5.93
N VAL A 47 4.77 -12.98 5.87
CA VAL A 47 3.49 -12.45 6.35
C VAL A 47 3.17 -13.06 7.73
N LEU A 48 2.74 -12.21 8.65
CA LEU A 48 2.10 -12.57 9.91
C LEU A 48 0.59 -12.43 9.73
N SER A 49 -0.07 -13.53 9.36
CA SER A 49 -1.50 -13.56 9.05
C SER A 49 -2.26 -14.49 10.00
N GLY A 50 -3.50 -14.12 10.35
CA GLY A 50 -4.38 -14.94 11.18
C GLY A 50 -4.16 -14.82 12.69
N PHE A 51 -3.32 -13.89 13.14
CA PHE A 51 -3.10 -13.61 14.55
C PHE A 51 -4.03 -12.52 15.09
N GLU A 52 -4.17 -11.45 14.33
CA GLU A 52 -5.04 -10.31 14.66
C GLU A 52 -6.33 -10.41 13.83
N THR A 53 -7.48 -10.25 14.47
CA THR A 53 -8.78 -10.34 13.77
C THR A 53 -8.96 -9.23 12.74
N THR A 54 -8.45 -8.03 13.04
CA THR A 54 -8.69 -6.81 12.27
C THR A 54 -7.45 -6.31 11.51
N ALA A 55 -6.29 -6.94 11.72
CA ALA A 55 -5.02 -6.52 11.13
C ALA A 55 -4.28 -7.69 10.47
N GLY A 56 -3.54 -7.37 9.41
CA GLY A 56 -2.50 -8.24 8.88
C GLY A 56 -1.13 -7.60 9.13
N ALA A 57 -0.08 -8.41 9.24
CA ALA A 57 1.26 -7.86 9.34
C ALA A 57 2.24 -8.56 8.39
N THR A 58 3.35 -7.88 8.14
CA THR A 58 4.53 -8.46 7.48
C THR A 58 5.72 -8.28 8.41
N PHE A 59 6.66 -9.22 8.40
CA PHE A 59 7.96 -9.02 9.03
C PHE A 59 9.08 -9.11 8.01
N PHE A 60 10.17 -8.40 8.31
CA PHE A 60 11.38 -8.40 7.51
C PHE A 60 12.59 -8.56 8.42
N ASN A 61 13.46 -9.50 8.07
CA ASN A 61 14.75 -9.70 8.70
C ASN A 61 15.75 -8.73 8.08
N LEU A 62 16.04 -7.63 8.80
CA LEU A 62 16.84 -6.54 8.27
C LEU A 62 18.31 -6.90 8.13
N ASN A 63 18.81 -7.88 8.90
CA ASN A 63 20.19 -8.39 8.72
C ASN A 63 20.42 -8.91 7.28
N ASN A 64 19.37 -9.43 6.64
CA ASN A 64 19.43 -9.97 5.28
C ASN A 64 19.09 -8.95 4.18
N LEU A 65 18.50 -7.82 4.55
CA LEU A 65 17.92 -6.87 3.58
C LEU A 65 18.59 -5.50 3.59
N GLN A 66 19.31 -5.15 4.65
CA GLN A 66 19.88 -3.81 4.84
C GLN A 66 21.31 -3.90 5.36
N ASP A 67 22.23 -3.30 4.63
CA ASP A 67 23.66 -3.34 4.92
C ASP A 67 24.00 -2.80 6.32
N GLU A 68 23.26 -1.79 6.79
CA GLU A 68 23.41 -1.21 8.14
C GLU A 68 23.26 -2.24 9.26
N TYR A 69 22.43 -3.26 9.07
CA TYR A 69 22.13 -4.28 10.10
C TYR A 69 22.80 -5.62 9.85
N ARG A 70 23.59 -5.76 8.78
CA ARG A 70 24.19 -7.04 8.37
C ARG A 70 24.98 -7.70 9.51
N ASP A 71 25.81 -6.92 10.18
CA ASP A 71 26.74 -7.39 11.21
C ASP A 71 26.26 -7.09 12.64
N ALA A 72 24.95 -6.83 12.82
CA ALA A 72 24.40 -6.60 14.15
C ALA A 72 24.57 -7.85 15.04
N PRO A 73 24.85 -7.68 16.35
CA PRO A 73 25.15 -8.81 17.25
C PRO A 73 23.97 -9.77 17.47
N GLY A 74 22.76 -9.32 17.17
CA GLY A 74 21.55 -10.13 17.18
C GLY A 74 20.60 -9.75 16.06
N SER A 75 19.49 -10.48 15.94
CA SER A 75 18.56 -10.25 14.84
C SER A 75 17.87 -8.90 14.95
N VAL A 76 17.78 -8.18 13.83
CA VAL A 76 17.03 -6.93 13.72
C VAL A 76 15.82 -7.19 12.85
N ILE A 77 14.64 -7.23 13.47
CA ILE A 77 13.38 -7.52 12.79
C ILE A 77 12.53 -6.26 12.76
N THR A 78 12.01 -5.91 11.59
CA THR A 78 10.92 -4.92 11.49
C THR A 78 9.63 -5.65 11.20
N ALA A 79 8.55 -5.26 11.86
CA ALA A 79 7.22 -5.82 11.59
C ALA A 79 6.17 -4.71 11.56
N ASP A 80 5.36 -4.72 10.51
CA ASP A 80 4.41 -3.65 10.21
C ASP A 80 2.99 -4.22 10.19
N PHE A 81 2.12 -3.67 11.03
CA PHE A 81 0.69 -3.99 11.06
C PHE A 81 -0.08 -3.03 10.15
N TYR A 82 -0.95 -3.58 9.32
CA TYR A 82 -1.90 -2.88 8.46
C TYR A 82 -3.32 -3.17 8.93
N GLY A 83 -4.14 -2.13 9.08
CA GLY A 83 -5.46 -2.26 9.73
C GLY A 83 -5.35 -2.19 11.25
N ALA A 84 -4.33 -1.49 11.74
CA ALA A 84 -3.92 -1.50 13.14
C ALA A 84 -4.82 -0.69 14.09
N ASN A 85 -6.08 -0.44 13.71
CA ASN A 85 -7.03 0.41 14.44
C ASN A 85 -7.16 0.02 15.92
N GLU A 86 -7.30 -1.27 16.21
CA GLU A 86 -7.42 -1.81 17.57
C GLU A 86 -6.08 -1.90 18.30
N LEU A 87 -4.97 -1.78 17.57
CA LEU A 87 -3.60 -1.84 18.10
C LEU A 87 -3.06 -0.46 18.47
N LEU A 88 -3.55 0.61 17.83
CA LEU A 88 -3.08 1.98 18.07
C LEU A 88 -3.09 2.39 19.55
N PRO A 89 -4.11 2.06 20.36
CA PRO A 89 -4.16 2.47 21.77
C PRO A 89 -3.24 1.67 22.70
N LEU A 90 -2.67 0.55 22.24
CA LEU A 90 -1.80 -0.30 23.05
C LEU A 90 -0.49 0.40 23.37
N THR A 91 0.15 0.00 24.48
CA THR A 91 1.50 0.47 24.80
C THR A 91 2.55 -0.13 23.86
N ASP A 92 3.75 0.44 23.85
CA ASP A 92 4.85 -0.08 23.02
C ASP A 92 5.20 -1.52 23.41
N GLU A 93 5.20 -1.82 24.71
CA GLU A 93 5.49 -3.14 25.27
C GLU A 93 4.44 -4.17 24.82
N GLU A 94 3.16 -3.80 24.81
CA GLU A 94 2.07 -4.67 24.34
C GLU A 94 2.19 -4.97 22.84
N VAL A 95 2.56 -3.98 22.02
CA VAL A 95 2.80 -4.17 20.59
C VAL A 95 4.02 -5.07 20.36
N VAL A 96 5.13 -4.82 21.06
CA VAL A 96 6.35 -5.65 20.97
C VAL A 96 6.06 -7.08 21.38
N ALA A 97 5.31 -7.29 22.46
CA ALA A 97 4.92 -8.63 22.91
C ALA A 97 4.09 -9.38 21.86
N ARG A 98 3.17 -8.70 21.15
CA ARG A 98 2.40 -9.28 20.03
C ARG A 98 3.29 -9.65 18.86
N VAL A 99 4.17 -8.73 18.40
CA VAL A 99 5.11 -9.04 17.32
C VAL A 99 5.96 -10.25 17.67
N LYS A 100 6.52 -10.28 18.88
CA LYS A 100 7.34 -11.39 19.36
C LYS A 100 6.55 -12.71 19.36
N SER A 101 5.32 -12.73 19.88
CA SER A 101 4.51 -13.95 19.92
C SER A 101 4.18 -14.48 18.52
N HIS A 102 3.90 -13.59 17.56
CA HIS A 102 3.69 -13.96 16.16
C HIS A 102 4.95 -14.55 15.53
N LEU A 103 6.11 -13.92 15.77
CA LEU A 103 7.41 -14.41 15.30
C LEU A 103 7.74 -15.80 15.88
N GLU A 104 7.48 -16.05 17.17
CA GLU A 104 7.73 -17.36 17.79
C GLU A 104 6.91 -18.50 17.17
N VAL A 105 5.73 -18.19 16.63
CA VAL A 105 4.86 -19.14 15.93
C VAL A 105 5.34 -19.37 14.49
N CYS A 106 5.62 -18.30 13.75
CA CYS A 106 6.04 -18.38 12.35
C CYS A 106 7.48 -18.88 12.17
N GLU A 107 8.37 -18.49 13.08
CA GLU A 107 9.81 -18.73 13.03
C GLU A 107 10.29 -19.20 14.42
N ARG A 108 10.21 -20.51 14.66
CA ARG A 108 10.42 -21.12 15.99
C ARG A 108 11.75 -20.75 16.66
N GLY A 109 12.77 -20.33 15.90
CA GLY A 109 14.06 -19.88 16.43
C GLY A 109 13.96 -18.64 17.34
N PHE A 110 12.89 -17.85 17.23
CA PHE A 110 12.63 -16.73 18.14
C PHE A 110 12.14 -17.17 19.52
N LYS A 111 11.78 -18.45 19.71
CA LYS A 111 11.43 -18.95 21.05
C LYS A 111 12.62 -18.82 22.00
N GLY A 112 12.38 -18.16 23.13
CA GLY A 112 13.42 -17.86 24.11
C GLY A 112 14.47 -16.85 23.63
N ALA A 113 14.24 -16.15 22.51
CA ALA A 113 14.97 -14.92 22.19
C ALA A 113 14.41 -13.77 23.02
N THR A 114 15.26 -12.82 23.37
CA THR A 114 14.88 -11.64 24.16
C THR A 114 14.98 -10.41 23.29
N VAL A 115 13.94 -9.57 23.30
CA VAL A 115 14.02 -8.24 22.69
C VAL A 115 14.82 -7.36 23.64
N VAL A 116 15.98 -6.88 23.19
CA VAL A 116 16.90 -6.05 23.99
C VAL A 116 16.70 -4.55 23.75
N ASP A 117 16.14 -4.19 22.60
CA ASP A 117 15.74 -2.83 22.26
C ASP A 117 14.57 -2.85 21.27
N SER A 118 13.78 -1.78 21.23
CA SER A 118 12.66 -1.66 20.31
C SER A 118 12.28 -0.22 19.99
N ALA A 119 11.74 -0.02 18.78
CA ALA A 119 11.06 1.21 18.39
C ALA A 119 9.67 0.89 17.86
N VAL A 120 8.65 1.62 18.31
CA VAL A 120 7.26 1.49 17.85
C VAL A 120 6.78 2.84 17.31
N LEU A 121 6.39 2.86 16.04
CA LEU A 121 5.90 4.05 15.35
C LEU A 121 4.44 3.84 14.95
N ARG A 122 3.60 4.84 15.25
CA ARG A 122 2.15 4.80 14.98
C ARG A 122 1.79 5.82 13.91
N PHE A 123 1.14 5.34 12.85
CA PHE A 123 0.74 6.15 11.71
C PHE A 123 -0.78 6.04 11.49
N PRO A 124 -1.57 6.89 12.16
CA PRO A 124 -3.01 6.95 11.91
C PRO A 124 -3.27 7.54 10.52
N LYS A 125 -4.17 6.90 9.77
CA LYS A 125 -4.61 7.27 8.43
C LYS A 125 -3.47 7.36 7.41
N ALA A 126 -2.51 6.44 7.51
CA ALA A 126 -1.26 6.47 6.77
C ALA A 126 -1.40 6.11 5.29
N VAL A 127 -2.11 5.02 4.99
CA VAL A 127 -2.18 4.46 3.63
C VAL A 127 -3.60 4.53 3.09
N THR A 128 -3.73 4.64 1.77
CA THR A 128 -5.05 4.72 1.13
C THR A 128 -5.81 3.42 1.30
N HIS A 129 -7.06 3.52 1.77
CA HIS A 129 -7.96 2.37 1.81
C HIS A 129 -8.70 2.24 0.46
N PHE A 130 -8.28 1.28 -0.36
CA PHE A 130 -8.93 0.93 -1.62
C PHE A 130 -10.20 0.09 -1.42
N SER A 131 -11.13 0.57 -0.58
CA SER A 131 -12.38 -0.14 -0.27
C SER A 131 -13.30 -0.22 -1.50
N PRO A 132 -14.24 -1.19 -1.55
CA PRO A 132 -15.31 -1.18 -2.53
C PRO A 132 -16.01 0.19 -2.61
N GLY A 133 -16.28 0.64 -3.84
CA GLY A 133 -16.88 1.96 -4.11
C GLY A 133 -15.93 3.16 -4.05
N SER A 134 -14.72 3.03 -3.49
CA SER A 134 -13.75 4.15 -3.35
C SER A 134 -13.34 4.75 -4.70
N TYR A 135 -13.36 3.98 -5.79
CA TYR A 135 -12.97 4.42 -7.13
C TYR A 135 -13.75 5.64 -7.64
N ALA A 136 -15.05 5.73 -7.32
CA ALA A 136 -15.88 6.86 -7.71
C ALA A 136 -15.41 8.18 -7.07
N SER A 137 -14.80 8.08 -5.89
CA SER A 137 -14.34 9.20 -5.07
C SER A 137 -12.88 9.58 -5.28
N ARG A 138 -12.10 8.72 -5.94
CA ARG A 138 -10.70 9.00 -6.32
C ARG A 138 -10.65 10.01 -7.47
N PRO A 139 -9.81 11.06 -7.43
CA PRO A 139 -9.70 12.03 -8.52
C PRO A 139 -8.74 11.52 -9.61
N PHE A 140 -8.76 12.19 -10.75
CA PHE A 140 -7.74 12.07 -11.80
C PHE A 140 -6.56 13.02 -11.52
N GLN A 141 -5.45 12.85 -12.23
CA GLN A 141 -4.24 13.68 -12.12
C GLN A 141 -4.54 15.11 -12.58
N ALA A 142 -5.16 15.26 -13.75
CA ALA A 142 -5.65 16.55 -14.24
C ALA A 142 -6.89 16.98 -13.44
N THR A 143 -6.93 18.25 -13.05
CA THR A 143 -8.04 18.83 -12.29
C THR A 143 -8.72 19.93 -13.11
N SER A 144 -9.84 20.46 -12.62
CA SER A 144 -10.47 21.64 -13.26
C SER A 144 -9.72 22.96 -12.97
N ILE A 145 -8.60 22.93 -12.24
CA ILE A 145 -7.66 24.05 -12.12
C ILE A 145 -6.55 23.81 -13.16
N PRO A 146 -6.40 24.67 -14.18
CA PRO A 146 -5.53 24.40 -15.33
C PRO A 146 -4.07 24.06 -15.02
N ASN A 147 -3.54 24.59 -13.93
CA ASN A 147 -2.15 24.43 -13.50
C ASN A 147 -2.02 23.66 -12.17
N CYS A 148 -3.05 22.92 -11.76
CA CYS A 148 -3.00 22.07 -10.56
C CYS A 148 -3.17 20.61 -10.96
N PHE A 149 -2.16 19.80 -10.65
CA PHE A 149 -2.12 18.38 -10.93
C PHE A 149 -1.98 17.60 -9.63
N LEU A 150 -2.58 16.40 -9.58
CA LEU A 150 -2.56 15.52 -8.42
C LEU A 150 -1.69 14.30 -8.67
N ALA A 151 -0.96 13.91 -7.63
CA ALA A 151 -0.19 12.67 -7.59
C ALA A 151 -0.44 11.93 -6.26
N GLY A 152 -0.13 10.64 -6.25
CA GLY A 152 -0.26 9.76 -5.10
C GLY A 152 -1.00 8.47 -5.43
N ASP A 153 -0.79 7.47 -4.57
CA ASP A 153 -1.42 6.16 -4.62
C ASP A 153 -2.97 6.22 -4.63
N TRP A 154 -3.59 7.32 -4.25
CA TRP A 154 -5.03 7.55 -4.23
C TRP A 154 -5.60 8.10 -5.55
N VAL A 155 -4.78 8.58 -6.48
CA VAL A 155 -5.22 9.16 -7.77
C VAL A 155 -5.47 8.07 -8.80
N LYS A 156 -6.61 8.11 -9.53
CA LYS A 156 -7.01 7.09 -10.51
C LYS A 156 -6.67 7.48 -11.94
N GLY A 157 -6.93 6.57 -12.89
CA GLY A 157 -6.84 6.87 -14.32
C GLY A 157 -5.43 6.87 -14.90
N VAL A 158 -4.46 6.27 -14.20
CA VAL A 158 -3.18 5.93 -14.83
C VAL A 158 -3.35 4.61 -15.57
N SER A 159 -3.04 4.61 -16.86
CA SER A 159 -2.89 3.39 -17.65
C SER A 159 -1.54 2.75 -17.31
N HIS A 160 -1.49 2.01 -16.20
CA HIS A 160 -0.30 1.30 -15.76
C HIS A 160 -0.70 0.01 -15.02
N GLY A 161 0.13 -1.02 -15.09
CA GLY A 161 -0.12 -2.31 -14.45
C GLY A 161 -0.12 -2.31 -12.91
N ALA A 162 0.34 -1.24 -12.26
CA ALA A 162 0.44 -1.12 -10.79
C ALA A 162 -0.92 -0.94 -10.06
N ASN A 163 -1.85 -1.85 -10.33
CA ASN A 163 -3.16 -1.90 -9.69
C ASN A 163 -3.08 -2.70 -8.38
N GLY A 164 -2.53 -2.09 -7.32
CA GLY A 164 -2.44 -2.70 -5.99
C GLY A 164 -1.13 -2.42 -5.24
N LEU A 165 -0.14 -1.82 -5.90
CA LEU A 165 1.17 -1.51 -5.33
C LEU A 165 1.23 -0.01 -4.95
N SER A 166 0.99 0.34 -3.69
CA SER A 166 0.86 1.74 -3.27
C SER A 166 2.12 2.58 -3.55
N GLN A 167 3.32 2.03 -3.33
CA GLN A 167 4.57 2.74 -3.59
C GLN A 167 4.79 2.99 -5.09
N GLU A 168 4.70 1.93 -5.90
CA GLU A 168 4.84 2.02 -7.36
C GLU A 168 3.81 2.98 -7.95
N ARG A 169 2.57 2.92 -7.48
CA ARG A 169 1.54 3.82 -7.97
C ARG A 169 1.78 5.27 -7.55
N ALA A 170 2.27 5.53 -6.33
CA ALA A 170 2.66 6.87 -5.93
C ALA A 170 3.78 7.41 -6.83
N TYR A 171 4.77 6.57 -7.17
CA TYR A 171 5.85 6.90 -8.08
C TYR A 171 5.33 7.23 -9.50
N VAL A 172 4.60 6.31 -10.12
CA VAL A 172 4.08 6.48 -11.49
C VAL A 172 3.13 7.66 -11.61
N THR A 173 2.24 7.85 -10.63
CA THR A 173 1.33 9.02 -10.64
C THR A 173 2.10 10.33 -10.48
N GLY A 174 3.22 10.34 -9.74
CA GLY A 174 4.14 11.47 -9.64
C GLY A 174 4.78 11.82 -10.99
N LEU A 175 5.35 10.82 -11.68
CA LEU A 175 5.92 11.02 -13.03
C LEU A 175 4.85 11.49 -14.03
N THR A 176 3.65 10.91 -13.97
CA THR A 176 2.53 11.30 -14.83
C THR A 176 2.11 12.74 -14.57
N ALA A 177 2.02 13.17 -13.30
CA ALA A 177 1.71 14.55 -12.96
C ALA A 177 2.82 15.52 -13.42
N ALA A 178 4.10 15.13 -13.31
CA ALA A 178 5.21 15.92 -13.83
C ALA A 178 5.13 16.10 -15.35
N ASN A 179 4.73 15.06 -16.10
CA ASN A 179 4.52 15.16 -17.54
C ASN A 179 3.41 16.14 -17.91
N LEU A 180 2.31 16.19 -17.12
CA LEU A 180 1.25 17.19 -17.30
C LEU A 180 1.75 18.62 -17.03
N VAL A 181 2.65 18.80 -16.06
CA VAL A 181 3.31 20.10 -15.81
C VAL A 181 4.16 20.52 -17.01
N VAL A 182 4.98 19.61 -17.55
CA VAL A 182 5.81 19.87 -18.75
C VAL A 182 4.93 20.28 -19.93
N ASP A 183 3.82 19.56 -20.15
CA ASP A 183 2.85 19.91 -21.20
C ASP A 183 2.22 21.29 -20.99
N HIS A 184 1.83 21.60 -19.76
CA HIS A 184 1.21 22.89 -19.43
C HIS A 184 2.19 24.06 -19.61
N CYS A 185 3.43 23.90 -19.19
CA CYS A 185 4.46 24.95 -19.27
C CYS A 185 5.11 25.04 -20.67
N GLY A 186 5.00 24.00 -21.50
CA GLY A 186 5.73 23.91 -22.76
C GLY A 186 7.25 23.83 -22.59
N GLN A 187 7.72 23.46 -21.40
CA GLN A 187 9.14 23.44 -21.03
C GLN A 187 9.47 22.21 -20.19
N GLY A 188 10.64 21.61 -20.46
CA GLY A 188 11.16 20.45 -19.76
C GLY A 188 11.17 19.19 -20.61
N SER A 189 11.60 18.08 -20.00
CA SER A 189 11.61 16.76 -20.63
C SER A 189 10.67 15.84 -19.89
N LYS A 190 9.81 15.12 -20.62
CA LYS A 190 8.88 14.17 -20.02
C LYS A 190 9.64 12.97 -19.44
N ALA A 191 9.22 12.54 -18.26
CA ALA A 191 9.64 11.29 -17.68
C ALA A 191 9.05 10.11 -18.48
N VAL A 192 9.87 9.09 -18.69
CA VAL A 192 9.43 7.81 -19.25
C VAL A 192 8.76 7.01 -18.12
N VAL A 193 7.51 6.61 -18.34
CA VAL A 193 6.79 5.67 -17.48
C VAL A 193 6.89 4.30 -18.15
N LEU A 194 7.67 3.41 -17.55
CA LEU A 194 7.78 2.02 -17.99
C LEU A 194 6.52 1.28 -17.55
N ASP A 195 5.90 0.51 -18.44
CA ASP A 195 4.76 -0.33 -18.09
C ASP A 195 5.23 -1.69 -17.58
N VAL A 196 4.30 -2.43 -16.98
CA VAL A 196 4.54 -3.82 -16.60
C VAL A 196 4.67 -4.72 -17.84
N GLU A 197 5.30 -5.87 -17.65
CA GLU A 197 5.34 -6.88 -18.69
C GLU A 197 3.91 -7.31 -19.10
N PRO A 198 3.67 -7.55 -20.39
CA PRO A 198 2.38 -8.04 -20.85
C PRO A 198 2.09 -9.43 -20.29
N ASP A 199 0.81 -9.78 -20.20
CA ASP A 199 0.40 -11.14 -19.86
C ASP A 199 1.06 -12.17 -20.79
N GLU A 200 1.44 -13.31 -20.23
CA GLU A 200 1.90 -14.45 -21.03
C GLU A 200 0.84 -14.83 -22.08
N PRO A 201 1.21 -15.29 -23.29
CA PRO A 201 0.26 -15.45 -24.41
C PRO A 201 -0.97 -16.31 -24.08
N HIS A 202 -0.78 -17.37 -23.28
CA HIS A 202 -1.87 -18.25 -22.87
C HIS A 202 -2.80 -17.61 -21.83
N ILE A 203 -2.28 -16.76 -20.94
CA ILE A 203 -3.07 -15.95 -20.00
C ILE A 203 -3.88 -14.90 -20.77
N ALA A 204 -3.26 -14.22 -21.73
CA ALA A 204 -3.93 -13.24 -22.59
C ALA A 204 -5.09 -13.89 -23.38
N ALA A 205 -4.84 -15.05 -23.99
CA ALA A 205 -5.86 -15.82 -24.72
C ALA A 205 -7.02 -16.25 -23.80
N ALA A 206 -6.71 -16.75 -22.59
CA ALA A 206 -7.72 -17.13 -21.61
C ALA A 206 -8.57 -15.92 -21.16
N LYS A 207 -7.95 -14.76 -20.91
CA LYS A 207 -8.68 -13.52 -20.57
C LYS A 207 -9.61 -13.08 -21.70
N GLN A 208 -9.14 -13.11 -22.94
CA GLN A 208 -9.96 -12.76 -24.12
C GLN A 208 -11.15 -13.72 -24.28
N ALA A 209 -10.92 -15.03 -24.18
CA ALA A 209 -12.00 -16.02 -24.25
C ALA A 209 -13.03 -15.81 -23.13
N ASN A 210 -12.57 -15.58 -21.89
CA ASN A 210 -13.44 -15.29 -20.76
C ASN A 210 -14.26 -14.00 -20.98
N GLN A 211 -13.66 -12.94 -21.48
CA GLN A 211 -14.37 -11.69 -21.81
C GLN A 211 -15.42 -11.90 -22.90
N ALA A 212 -15.11 -12.67 -23.95
CA ALA A 212 -16.06 -13.00 -25.01
C ALA A 212 -17.26 -13.80 -24.48
N VAL A 213 -17.01 -14.85 -23.68
CA VAL A 213 -18.07 -15.64 -23.04
C VAL A 213 -18.93 -14.76 -22.13
N ARG A 214 -18.32 -13.91 -21.31
CA ARG A 214 -19.06 -12.97 -20.45
C ARG A 214 -19.91 -12.00 -21.26
N GLY A 215 -19.38 -11.44 -22.34
CA GLY A 215 -20.14 -10.55 -23.22
C GLY A 215 -21.38 -11.22 -23.81
N VAL A 216 -21.27 -12.49 -24.19
CA VAL A 216 -22.43 -13.28 -24.66
C VAL A 216 -23.44 -13.50 -23.53
N LEU A 217 -23.00 -13.94 -22.36
CA LEU A 217 -23.88 -14.18 -21.21
C LEU A 217 -24.62 -12.90 -20.77
N ASP A 218 -23.92 -11.78 -20.68
CA ASP A 218 -24.49 -10.48 -20.35
C ASP A 218 -25.53 -10.05 -21.40
N SER A 219 -25.28 -10.29 -22.68
CA SER A 219 -26.25 -10.01 -23.76
C SER A 219 -27.52 -10.87 -23.70
N LEU A 220 -27.42 -12.06 -23.10
CA LEU A 220 -28.53 -12.98 -22.85
C LEU A 220 -29.24 -12.70 -21.50
N GLY A 221 -28.83 -11.65 -20.77
CA GLY A 221 -29.38 -11.31 -19.46
C GLY A 221 -28.93 -12.22 -18.32
N LEU A 222 -27.97 -13.12 -18.56
CA LEU A 222 -27.44 -14.04 -17.57
C LEU A 222 -26.26 -13.38 -16.86
N LYS A 223 -26.52 -12.81 -15.68
CA LYS A 223 -25.44 -12.27 -14.83
C LYS A 223 -24.65 -13.41 -14.19
N SER A 224 -23.32 -13.29 -14.20
CA SER A 224 -22.44 -14.24 -13.51
C SER A 224 -22.77 -14.31 -12.01
N PRO A 225 -22.84 -15.50 -11.39
CA PRO A 225 -23.06 -15.65 -9.96
C PRO A 225 -21.83 -15.30 -9.10
N LEU A 226 -20.69 -14.99 -9.72
CA LEU A 226 -19.44 -14.62 -9.03
C LEU A 226 -19.26 -13.09 -8.91
N LEU A 227 -20.29 -12.30 -9.27
CA LEU A 227 -20.34 -10.84 -9.14
C LEU A 227 -21.73 -10.36 -8.67
#